data_AF-A0A978U405-F1
#
_entry.id   AF-A0A978U405-F1
#
_cell.length_a   1.000
_cell.length_b   1.000
_cell.length_c   1.000
_cell.angle_alpha   90.00
_cell.angle_beta   90.00
_cell.angle_gamma   90.00
#
_symmetry.space_group_name_H-M   'P 1'
#
loop_
_entity.id
_entity.type
_entity.pdbx_description
1 polymer ?
#
loop_
_entity_poly.entity_id
_entity_poly.type
_entity_poly.pdbx_seq_one_letter_code
_entity_poly.pdbx_strand_id
1 'polypeptide(L)'
;MVSPYLQAERDRLLEQIASIQKSGEIAPANVRIEPDFLNPKCWLLTHTNLPMRERQLGQSCSAKYHDWMERIHRRDRLQELEYELSVVEGLLERQSKTEYVFLPDAPTIDVGDEVEFDGNRYKVEDVGLRYLRLIDNRGKVTRCEISAAKLLSKAAV
;
A
#
# COMPACT_ATOMS: atom_id res chain seq x y z
N MET A 1 -9.70 -12.01 5.47
CA MET A 1 -8.77 -13.06 5.04
C MET A 1 -7.74 -12.47 4.08
N VAL A 2 -6.47 -12.49 4.47
CA VAL A 2 -5.32 -12.12 3.63
C VAL A 2 -5.21 -13.08 2.44
N SER A 3 -4.97 -12.56 1.23
CA SER A 3 -4.84 -13.38 0.02
C SER A 3 -3.64 -14.33 0.10
N PRO A 4 -3.83 -15.66 0.00
CA PRO A 4 -2.73 -16.64 0.07
C PRO A 4 -1.71 -16.46 -1.06
N TYR A 5 -2.13 -15.90 -2.19
CA TYR A 5 -1.26 -15.61 -3.33
C TYR A 5 -0.28 -14.47 -3.05
N LEU A 6 -0.73 -13.41 -2.35
CA LEU A 6 0.15 -12.29 -1.99
C LEU A 6 1.18 -12.71 -0.95
N GLN A 7 0.79 -13.58 -0.02
CA GLN A 7 1.71 -14.14 0.97
C GLN A 7 2.79 -15.01 0.30
N ALA A 8 2.39 -15.87 -0.65
CA ALA A 8 3.32 -16.70 -1.41
C ALA A 8 4.30 -15.88 -2.25
N GLU A 9 3.83 -14.79 -2.88
CA GLU A 9 4.70 -13.93 -3.68
C GLU A 9 5.70 -13.16 -2.80
N ARG A 10 5.27 -12.71 -1.60
CA ARG A 10 6.18 -12.13 -0.61
C ARG A 10 7.30 -13.10 -0.24
N ASP A 11 6.94 -14.34 0.09
CA ASP A 11 7.93 -15.36 0.50
C ASP A 11 8.90 -15.69 -0.65
N ARG A 12 8.39 -15.76 -1.88
CA ARG A 12 9.19 -15.94 -3.10
C ARG A 12 10.18 -14.80 -3.33
N LEU A 13 9.73 -13.55 -3.18
CA LEU A 13 10.60 -12.37 -3.33
C LEU A 13 11.71 -12.35 -2.27
N LEU A 14 11.37 -12.68 -1.02
CA LEU A 14 12.35 -12.80 0.07
C LEU A 14 13.39 -13.89 -0.22
N GLU A 15 12.97 -15.04 -0.75
CA GLU A 15 13.90 -16.11 -1.14
C GLU A 15 14.83 -15.66 -2.27
N GLN A 16 14.30 -14.94 -3.28
CA GLN A 16 15.10 -14.40 -4.37
C GLN A 16 16.13 -13.37 -3.87
N ILE A 17 15.72 -12.44 -3.01
CA ILE A 17 16.61 -11.46 -2.38
C ILE A 17 17.74 -12.18 -1.62
N ALA A 18 17.38 -13.15 -0.79
CA ALA A 18 18.36 -13.94 -0.03
C ALA A 18 19.31 -14.73 -0.94
N SER A 19 18.82 -15.24 -2.08
CA SER A 19 19.65 -15.96 -3.05
C SER A 19 20.69 -15.05 -3.70
N ILE A 20 20.32 -13.81 -4.07
CA ILE A 20 21.23 -12.85 -4.68
C ILE A 20 22.29 -12.39 -3.67
N GLN A 21 21.88 -12.12 -2.42
CA GLN A 21 22.82 -11.78 -1.34
C GLN A 21 23.84 -12.88 -1.05
N LYS A 22 23.45 -14.16 -1.23
CA LYS A 22 24.36 -15.31 -1.08
C LYS A 22 25.25 -15.53 -2.31
N SER A 23 24.87 -15.02 -3.48
CA SER A 23 25.57 -15.28 -4.74
C SER A 23 26.93 -14.58 -4.86
N GLY A 24 27.18 -13.53 -4.08
CA GLY A 24 28.47 -12.83 -4.07
C GLY A 24 28.39 -11.39 -3.57
N GLU A 25 29.47 -10.65 -3.77
CA GLU A 25 29.54 -9.24 -3.39
C GLU A 25 28.59 -8.39 -4.24
N ILE A 26 28.03 -7.36 -3.60
CA ILE A 26 27.08 -6.41 -4.18
C ILE A 26 27.76 -5.05 -4.23
N ALA A 27 27.61 -4.34 -5.35
CA ALA A 27 28.20 -3.02 -5.49
C ALA A 27 27.53 -2.00 -4.55
N PRO A 28 28.26 -1.00 -4.03
CA PRO A 28 27.63 0.08 -3.28
C PRO A 28 26.68 0.93 -4.14
N ALA A 29 25.71 1.59 -3.51
CA ALA A 29 24.62 2.32 -4.16
C ALA A 29 25.05 3.31 -5.25
N ASN A 30 26.12 4.08 -5.00
CA ASN A 30 26.51 5.20 -5.86
C ASN A 30 27.56 4.82 -6.91
N VAL A 31 28.10 3.60 -6.86
CA VAL A 31 29.23 3.21 -7.72
C VAL A 31 28.73 2.95 -9.13
N ARG A 32 29.46 3.50 -10.12
CA ARG A 32 29.18 3.30 -11.54
C ARG A 32 30.47 2.98 -12.29
N ILE A 33 30.30 2.35 -13.44
CA ILE A 33 31.39 2.08 -14.38
C ILE A 33 31.31 3.10 -15.50
N GLU A 34 32.37 3.88 -15.69
CA GLU A 34 32.46 4.92 -16.71
C GLU A 34 33.77 4.79 -17.50
N PRO A 35 33.80 5.24 -18.76
CA PRO A 35 35.03 5.22 -19.55
C PRO A 35 36.08 6.18 -18.96
N ASP A 36 37.34 5.79 -19.04
CA ASP A 36 38.45 6.63 -18.60
C ASP A 36 38.66 7.79 -19.56
N PHE A 37 38.68 9.00 -19.00
CA PHE A 37 38.89 10.23 -19.75
C PHE A 37 40.26 10.24 -20.43
N LEU A 38 41.29 9.67 -19.80
CA LEU A 38 42.64 9.61 -20.35
C LEU A 38 42.83 8.47 -21.35
N ASN A 39 42.09 7.37 -21.17
CA ASN A 39 42.12 6.22 -22.07
C ASN A 39 40.71 5.67 -22.27
N PRO A 40 39.98 6.13 -23.31
CA PRO A 40 38.58 5.75 -23.53
C PRO A 40 38.33 4.25 -23.76
N LYS A 41 39.39 3.47 -23.99
CA LYS A 41 39.31 2.00 -24.11
C LYS A 41 39.32 1.29 -22.75
N CYS A 42 39.64 2.01 -21.69
CA CYS A 42 39.64 1.53 -20.32
C CYS A 42 38.45 2.10 -19.55
N TRP A 43 38.04 1.37 -18.52
CA TRP A 43 36.90 1.68 -17.67
C TRP A 43 37.37 1.89 -16.23
N LEU A 44 36.66 2.76 -15.52
CA LEU A 44 36.90 3.05 -14.12
C LEU A 44 35.63 3.01 -13.28
N LEU A 45 35.83 2.84 -11.97
CA LEU A 45 34.79 3.04 -10.96
C LEU A 45 34.71 4.52 -10.57
N THR A 46 33.56 5.13 -10.81
CA THR A 46 33.24 6.49 -10.34
C THR A 46 32.51 6.46 -9.00
N HIS A 47 32.50 7.59 -8.30
CA HIS A 47 31.84 7.77 -7.00
C HIS A 47 32.28 6.75 -5.92
N THR A 48 33.56 6.36 -5.95
CA THR A 48 34.20 5.52 -4.93
C THR A 48 35.28 6.29 -4.17
N ASN A 49 35.50 5.93 -2.91
CA ASN A 49 36.63 6.43 -2.11
C ASN A 49 37.91 5.58 -2.30
N LEU A 50 37.91 4.65 -3.25
CA LEU A 50 39.03 3.74 -3.49
C LEU A 50 40.25 4.49 -4.07
N PRO A 51 41.49 4.02 -3.89
CA PRO A 51 42.65 4.58 -4.58
C PRO A 51 42.59 4.33 -6.09
N MET A 52 43.24 5.17 -6.90
CA MET A 52 43.17 5.15 -8.38
C MET A 52 43.45 3.76 -8.98
N ARG A 53 44.40 3.01 -8.41
CA ARG A 53 44.76 1.65 -8.85
C ARG A 53 43.62 0.64 -8.73
N GLU A 54 42.76 0.82 -7.73
CA GLU A 54 41.60 -0.04 -7.48
C GLU A 54 40.37 0.43 -8.26
N ARG A 55 40.32 1.70 -8.66
CA ARG A 55 39.28 2.23 -9.55
C ARG A 55 39.43 1.75 -10.98
N GLN A 56 40.66 1.50 -11.45
CA GLN A 56 40.90 1.07 -12.82
C GLN A 56 40.50 -0.39 -13.06
N LEU A 57 39.49 -0.58 -13.90
CA LEU A 57 38.98 -1.90 -14.31
C LEU A 57 39.70 -2.43 -15.56
N GLY A 58 40.34 -1.55 -16.33
CA GLY A 58 40.96 -1.90 -17.61
C GLY A 58 39.93 -1.98 -18.73
N GLN A 59 40.15 -2.83 -19.73
CA GLN A 59 39.27 -2.95 -20.90
C GLN A 59 37.96 -3.67 -20.57
N SER A 60 36.95 -3.55 -21.45
CA SER A 60 35.63 -4.17 -21.28
C SER A 60 35.62 -5.71 -21.26
N CYS A 61 36.67 -6.37 -21.72
CA CYS A 61 36.82 -7.82 -21.65
C CYS A 61 37.62 -8.29 -20.41
N SER A 62 38.02 -7.36 -19.52
CA SER A 62 38.82 -7.72 -18.36
C SER A 62 37.96 -8.44 -17.31
N ALA A 63 38.57 -9.39 -16.59
CA ALA A 63 37.90 -10.08 -15.49
C ALA A 63 37.42 -9.09 -14.40
N LYS A 64 38.18 -8.02 -14.14
CA LYS A 64 37.81 -6.97 -13.19
C LYS A 64 36.56 -6.21 -13.63
N TYR A 65 36.46 -5.88 -14.91
CA TYR A 65 35.30 -5.19 -15.45
C TYR A 65 34.05 -6.06 -15.34
N HIS A 66 34.15 -7.35 -15.71
CA HIS A 66 33.03 -8.29 -15.59
C HIS A 66 32.61 -8.52 -14.13
N ASP A 67 33.56 -8.72 -13.21
CA ASP A 67 33.26 -8.84 -11.78
C ASP A 67 32.50 -7.62 -11.25
N TRP A 68 32.98 -6.41 -11.54
CA TRP A 68 32.29 -5.19 -11.12
C TRP A 68 30.94 -4.99 -11.79
N MET A 69 30.80 -5.36 -13.06
CA MET A 69 29.51 -5.33 -13.75
C MET A 69 28.52 -6.29 -13.08
N GLU A 70 28.93 -7.51 -12.74
CA GLU A 70 28.09 -8.47 -12.03
C GLU A 70 27.68 -7.94 -10.64
N ARG A 71 28.58 -7.34 -9.89
CA ARG A 71 28.27 -6.72 -8.58
C ARG A 71 27.23 -5.61 -8.71
N ILE A 72 27.33 -4.80 -9.76
CA ILE A 72 26.36 -3.74 -10.08
C ILE A 72 25.03 -4.35 -10.50
N HIS A 73 25.02 -5.38 -11.36
CA HIS A 73 23.80 -6.08 -11.74
C HIS A 73 23.10 -6.72 -10.54
N ARG A 74 23.85 -7.33 -9.60
CA ARG A 74 23.28 -7.86 -8.34
C ARG A 74 22.63 -6.76 -7.52
N ARG A 75 23.29 -5.59 -7.40
CA ARG A 75 22.74 -4.42 -6.70
C ARG A 75 21.44 -3.95 -7.33
N ASP A 76 21.45 -3.73 -8.65
CA ASP A 76 20.29 -3.20 -9.36
C ASP A 76 19.11 -4.19 -9.29
N ARG A 77 19.40 -5.48 -9.44
CA ARG A 77 18.40 -6.54 -9.30
C ARG A 77 17.83 -6.62 -7.88
N LEU A 78 18.64 -6.43 -6.84
CA LEU A 78 18.16 -6.36 -5.47
C LEU A 78 17.23 -5.17 -5.26
N GLN A 79 17.60 -4.00 -5.78
CA GLN A 79 16.78 -2.80 -5.65
C GLN A 79 15.41 -2.97 -6.33
N GLU A 80 15.36 -3.63 -7.49
CA GLU A 80 14.10 -3.99 -8.17
C GLU A 80 13.23 -4.90 -7.29
N LEU A 81 13.82 -5.96 -6.73
CA LEU A 81 13.09 -6.92 -5.90
C LEU A 81 12.62 -6.29 -4.57
N GLU A 82 13.42 -5.42 -3.96
CA GLU A 82 13.05 -4.67 -2.75
C GLU A 82 11.88 -3.72 -3.05
N TYR A 83 11.87 -3.07 -4.22
CA TYR A 83 10.74 -2.27 -4.67
C TYR A 83 9.48 -3.12 -4.85
N GLU A 84 9.58 -4.26 -5.56
CA GLU A 84 8.45 -5.19 -5.73
C GLU A 84 7.90 -5.69 -4.38
N LEU A 85 8.79 -6.02 -3.45
CA LEU A 85 8.42 -6.43 -2.09
C LEU A 85 7.64 -5.32 -1.37
N SER A 86 8.12 -4.08 -1.44
CA SER A 86 7.43 -2.93 -0.83
C SER A 86 6.01 -2.72 -1.37
N VAL A 87 5.80 -2.99 -2.66
CA VAL A 87 4.47 -2.90 -3.29
C VAL A 87 3.55 -4.00 -2.75
N VAL A 88 4.05 -5.24 -2.66
CA VAL A 88 3.29 -6.37 -2.11
C VAL A 88 2.95 -6.16 -0.64
N GLU A 89 3.89 -5.69 0.18
CA GLU A 89 3.65 -5.37 1.59
C GLU A 89 2.60 -4.26 1.74
N GLY A 90 2.66 -3.22 0.89
CA GLY A 90 1.64 -2.18 0.85
C GLY A 90 0.24 -2.70 0.48
N LEU A 91 0.13 -3.72 -0.38
CA LEU A 91 -1.15 -4.36 -0.70
C LEU A 91 -1.66 -5.21 0.46
N LEU A 92 -0.79 -5.96 1.14
CA LEU A 92 -1.13 -6.74 2.33
C LEU A 92 -1.64 -5.84 3.46
N GLU A 93 -1.00 -4.70 3.70
CA GLU A 93 -1.46 -3.71 4.67
C GLU A 93 -2.82 -3.10 4.32
N ARG A 94 -3.10 -2.88 3.04
CA ARG A 94 -4.42 -2.40 2.61
C ARG A 94 -5.48 -3.46 2.84
N GLN A 95 -5.22 -4.72 2.51
CA GLN A 95 -6.16 -5.81 2.78
C GLN A 95 -6.47 -5.95 4.27
N SER A 96 -5.44 -5.88 5.13
CA SER A 96 -5.67 -5.94 6.57
C SER A 96 -6.51 -4.76 7.07
N LYS A 97 -6.28 -3.54 6.56
CA LYS A 97 -7.09 -2.36 6.92
C LYS A 97 -8.52 -2.40 6.39
N THR A 98 -8.75 -2.94 5.19
CA THR A 98 -10.10 -3.10 4.63
C THR A 98 -10.95 -4.06 5.47
N GLU A 99 -10.35 -5.08 6.09
CA GLU A 99 -11.05 -5.98 7.01
C GLU A 99 -11.53 -5.29 8.31
N TYR A 100 -10.94 -4.15 8.68
CA TYR A 100 -11.38 -3.35 9.83
C TYR A 100 -12.41 -2.28 9.49
N VAL A 101 -12.81 -2.14 8.22
CA VAL A 101 -13.99 -1.33 7.86
C VAL A 101 -15.24 -2.21 7.99
N PHE A 102 -15.46 -2.74 9.18
CA PHE A 102 -16.82 -2.96 9.65
C PHE A 102 -17.37 -1.57 9.94
N LEU A 103 -18.04 -0.97 8.96
CA LEU A 103 -19.05 0.04 9.28
C LEU A 103 -20.02 -0.67 10.22
N PRO A 104 -20.16 -0.28 11.50
CA PRO A 104 -21.29 -0.75 12.27
C PRO A 104 -22.51 -0.37 11.41
N ASP A 105 -23.34 -1.36 11.08
CA ASP A 105 -24.61 -1.10 10.40
C ASP A 105 -25.26 0.06 11.14
N ALA A 106 -25.28 1.25 10.50
CA ALA A 106 -25.97 2.38 11.07
C ALA A 106 -27.39 1.88 11.31
N PRO A 107 -27.98 2.06 12.52
CA PRO A 107 -29.26 1.48 12.83
C PRO A 107 -30.25 1.87 11.73
N THR A 108 -30.65 0.89 10.93
CA THR A 108 -31.55 1.11 9.80
C THR A 108 -32.85 1.62 10.40
N ILE A 109 -33.28 2.83 10.05
CA ILE A 109 -34.55 3.38 10.51
C ILE A 109 -35.61 2.92 9.50
N ASP A 110 -36.61 2.20 9.98
CA ASP A 110 -37.69 1.63 9.17
C ASP A 110 -39.00 2.40 9.39
N VAL A 111 -39.97 2.19 8.49
CA VAL A 111 -41.32 2.74 8.64
C VAL A 111 -41.98 2.17 9.90
N GLY A 112 -42.54 3.05 10.72
CA GLY A 112 -43.15 2.72 12.00
C GLY A 112 -42.22 2.87 13.21
N ASP A 113 -40.92 3.08 13.00
CA ASP A 113 -39.97 3.31 14.09
C ASP A 113 -40.25 4.63 14.82
N GLU A 114 -39.96 4.68 16.11
CA GLU A 114 -39.96 5.93 16.88
C GLU A 114 -38.57 6.53 16.90
N VAL A 115 -38.48 7.80 16.51
CA VAL A 115 -37.23 8.55 16.42
C VAL A 115 -37.34 9.88 17.16
N GLU A 116 -36.22 10.37 17.66
CA GLU A 116 -36.07 11.71 18.22
C GLU A 116 -35.43 12.64 17.20
N PHE A 117 -36.05 13.80 16.97
CA PHE A 117 -35.53 14.87 16.13
C PHE A 117 -35.83 16.21 16.80
N ASP A 118 -34.81 17.05 16.98
CA ASP A 118 -34.92 18.38 17.62
C ASP A 118 -35.62 18.36 18.99
N GLY A 119 -35.31 17.34 19.82
CA GLY A 119 -35.87 17.14 21.15
C GLY A 119 -37.33 16.65 21.19
N ASN A 120 -37.94 16.38 20.03
CA ASN A 120 -39.31 15.89 19.90
C ASN A 120 -39.33 14.45 19.39
N ARG A 121 -40.37 13.70 19.78
CA ARG A 121 -40.57 12.30 19.38
C ARG A 121 -41.50 12.23 18.18
N TYR A 122 -41.12 11.41 17.21
CA TYR A 122 -41.90 11.20 15.99
C TYR A 122 -41.97 9.71 15.65
N LYS A 123 -43.03 9.34 14.93
CA LYS A 123 -43.09 8.07 14.21
C LYS A 123 -42.68 8.27 12.75
N VAL A 124 -41.93 7.32 12.23
CA VAL A 124 -41.54 7.31 10.82
C VAL A 124 -42.72 6.85 9.98
N GLU A 125 -43.23 7.73 9.13
CA GLU A 125 -44.32 7.47 8.19
C GLU A 125 -43.79 6.92 6.86
N ASP A 126 -42.63 7.40 6.42
CA ASP A 126 -41.99 7.01 5.15
C ASP A 126 -40.47 7.23 5.20
N VAL A 127 -39.72 6.41 4.46
CA VAL A 127 -38.24 6.44 4.41
C VAL A 127 -37.80 6.66 2.96
N GLY A 128 -37.25 7.84 2.69
CA GLY A 128 -36.62 8.16 1.41
C GLY A 128 -35.13 7.84 1.39
N LEU A 129 -34.47 8.08 0.25
CA LEU A 129 -33.02 7.83 0.08
C LEU A 129 -32.10 8.63 1.02
N ARG A 130 -32.55 9.79 1.53
CA ARG A 130 -31.77 10.67 2.41
C ARG A 130 -32.59 11.30 3.55
N TYR A 131 -33.91 11.19 3.49
CA TYR A 131 -34.82 11.92 4.37
C TYR A 131 -35.87 10.97 4.93
N LEU A 132 -36.27 11.22 6.17
CA LEU A 132 -37.41 10.58 6.83
C LEU A 132 -38.61 11.51 6.77
N ARG A 133 -39.78 10.93 6.53
CA ARG A 133 -41.07 11.59 6.76
C ARG A 133 -41.55 11.18 8.13
N LEU A 134 -41.68 12.16 9.02
CA LEU A 134 -41.98 12.00 10.42
C LEU A 134 -43.36 12.53 10.75
N ILE A 135 -44.11 11.83 11.60
CA ILE A 135 -45.41 12.27 12.12
C ILE A 135 -45.38 12.34 13.65
N ASP A 136 -45.77 13.48 14.20
CA ASP A 136 -45.91 13.69 15.65
C ASP A 136 -47.25 13.12 16.13
N ASN A 137 -47.41 12.93 17.43
CA ASN A 137 -48.64 12.50 18.12
C ASN A 137 -49.85 13.42 17.85
N ARG A 138 -49.60 14.64 17.35
CA ARG A 138 -50.63 15.61 16.95
C ARG A 138 -50.99 15.54 15.46
N GLY A 139 -50.43 14.58 14.71
CA GLY A 139 -50.65 14.44 13.26
C GLY A 139 -49.87 15.42 12.39
N LYS A 140 -48.93 16.19 12.97
CA LYS A 140 -48.08 17.12 12.20
C LYS A 140 -46.98 16.35 11.48
N VAL A 141 -46.90 16.51 10.16
CA VAL A 141 -45.87 15.90 9.32
C VAL A 141 -44.64 16.82 9.22
N THR A 142 -43.46 16.27 9.45
CA THR A 142 -42.16 16.95 9.36
C THR A 142 -41.19 16.09 8.54
N ARG A 143 -40.17 16.71 7.92
CA ARG A 143 -39.11 15.99 7.20
C ARG A 143 -37.77 16.29 7.84
N CYS A 144 -36.94 15.28 8.04
CA CYS A 144 -35.57 15.43 8.53
C CYS A 144 -34.61 14.55 7.74
N GLU A 145 -33.31 14.86 7.79
CA GLU A 145 -32.28 13.96 7.27
C GLU A 145 -32.15 12.72 8.17
N ILE A 146 -31.88 11.56 7.56
CA ILE A 146 -31.74 10.29 8.29
C ILE A 146 -30.65 10.39 9.36
N SER A 147 -29.54 11.08 9.05
CA SER A 147 -28.41 11.32 9.96
C SER A 147 -28.74 12.19 11.17
N ALA A 148 -29.81 12.99 11.09
CA ALA A 148 -30.23 13.89 12.15
C ALA A 148 -31.24 13.26 13.12
N ALA A 149 -31.78 12.09 12.78
CA ALA A 149 -32.76 11.38 13.59
C ALA A 149 -32.07 10.33 14.48
N LYS A 150 -32.48 10.26 15.74
CA LYS A 150 -31.98 9.26 16.70
C LYS A 150 -33.06 8.20 16.95
N LEU A 151 -32.78 6.94 16.65
CA LEU A 151 -33.72 5.83 16.92
C LEU A 151 -33.97 5.68 18.42
N LEU A 152 -35.24 5.70 18.83
CA LEU A 152 -35.69 5.49 20.21
C LEU A 152 -36.20 4.07 20.43
N SER A 153 -37.07 3.59 19.54
CA SER A 153 -37.59 2.22 19.57
C SER A 153 -37.98 1.73 18.19
N LYS A 154 -37.81 0.43 17.96
CA LYS A 154 -38.27 -0.25 16.76
C LYS A 154 -39.78 -0.43 16.76
N ALA A 155 -40.39 -0.39 15.58
CA ALA A 155 -41.77 -0.80 15.40
C ALA A 155 -41.95 -2.24 15.94
N ALA A 156 -42.94 -2.45 16.80
CA ALA A 156 -43.33 -3.79 17.18
C ALA A 156 -43.97 -4.47 15.95
N VAL A 157 -43.37 -5.58 15.50
CA VAL A 157 -43.91 -6.45 14.46
C VAL A 157 -45.14 -7.20 14.98
#